data_AF-A0A097AUE5-F1
#
_entry.id   AF-A0A097AUE5-F1
#
_cell.length_a   1.000
_cell.length_b   1.000
_cell.length_c   1.000
_cell.angle_alpha   90.00
_cell.angle_beta   90.00
_cell.angle_gamma   90.00
#
_symmetry.space_group_name_H-M   'P 1'
#
loop_
_entity.id
_entity.type
_entity.pdbx_description
1 polymer ?
#
loop_
_entity_poly.entity_id
_entity_poly.type
_entity_poly.pdbx_seq_one_letter_code
_entity_poly.pdbx_strand_id
1 'polypeptide(L)'
;MADKSALNEIKKQLESHVGSRVRLKTNGGRKKTIIREGLLEKTYPSIFIVVLDGQGATRRVSYSYSDILTDTVELTVMDGNKKIHCVQ
;
A
#
# COMPACT_ATOMS: atom_id res chain seq x y z
N MET A 1 16.70 0.01 -14.32
CA MET A 1 17.07 -0.27 -12.93
C MET A 1 16.08 0.47 -12.07
N ALA A 2 15.19 -0.22 -11.34
CA ALA A 2 14.35 0.48 -10.37
C ALA A 2 15.27 1.03 -9.27
N ASP A 3 15.17 2.32 -8.97
CA ASP A 3 16.03 2.94 -7.99
C ASP A 3 15.87 2.25 -6.64
N LYS A 4 16.90 1.53 -6.20
CA LYS A 4 16.94 0.87 -4.90
C LYS A 4 16.69 1.87 -3.75
N SER A 5 17.05 3.13 -3.99
CA SER A 5 16.73 4.26 -3.12
C SER A 5 15.22 4.49 -2.99
N ALA A 6 14.49 4.51 -4.12
CA ALA A 6 13.05 4.73 -4.16
C ALA A 6 12.26 3.65 -3.41
N LEU A 7 12.60 2.38 -3.65
CA LEU A 7 11.95 1.27 -2.93
C LEU A 7 12.22 1.31 -1.43
N ASN A 8 13.44 1.70 -1.02
CA ASN A 8 13.78 1.87 0.38
C ASN A 8 13.02 3.04 1.03
N GLU A 9 12.79 4.13 0.29
CA GLU A 9 12.02 5.27 0.80
C GLU A 9 10.55 4.87 1.00
N ILE A 10 9.92 4.26 0.00
CA ILE A 10 8.53 3.74 0.10
C ILE A 10 8.41 2.79 1.31
N LYS A 11 9.38 1.87 1.46
CA LYS A 11 9.44 0.96 2.59
C LYS A 11 9.49 1.69 3.93
N LYS A 12 10.40 2.66 4.10
CA LYS A 12 10.54 3.44 5.34
C LYS A 12 9.26 4.21 5.67
N GLN A 13 8.61 4.80 4.67
CA GLN A 13 7.33 5.48 4.89
C GLN A 13 6.27 4.50 5.41
N LEU A 14 6.13 3.32 4.78
CA LEU A 14 5.18 2.30 5.24
C LEU A 14 5.50 1.77 6.63
N GLU A 15 6.78 1.54 6.95
CA GLU A 15 7.22 1.11 8.29
C GLU A 15 6.78 2.10 9.37
N SER A 16 6.85 3.40 9.09
CA SER A 16 6.40 4.45 10.03
C SER A 16 4.89 4.54 10.23
N HIS A 17 4.11 3.86 9.38
CA HIS A 17 2.64 3.87 9.37
C HIS A 17 2.03 2.48 9.62
N VAL A 18 2.83 1.50 10.08
CA VAL A 18 2.30 0.19 10.51
C VAL A 18 1.31 0.40 11.66
N GLY A 19 0.14 -0.24 11.56
CA GLY A 19 -0.99 -0.07 12.45
C GLY A 19 -1.94 1.06 12.05
N SER A 20 -1.63 1.84 11.01
CA SER A 20 -2.54 2.89 10.53
C SER A 20 -3.62 2.34 9.59
N ARG A 21 -4.76 3.04 9.58
CA ARG A 21 -5.83 2.84 8.58
C ARG A 21 -5.37 3.33 7.23
N VAL A 22 -5.58 2.53 6.19
CA VAL A 22 -5.13 2.80 4.83
C VAL A 22 -6.24 2.55 3.81
N ARG A 23 -6.19 3.31 2.71
CA ARG A 23 -6.99 3.11 1.50
C ARG A 23 -6.07 2.65 0.37
N LEU A 24 -6.44 1.55 -0.26
CA LEU A 24 -5.79 0.99 -1.44
C LEU A 24 -6.65 1.26 -2.66
N LYS A 25 -6.05 1.85 -3.69
CA LYS A 25 -6.67 2.03 -5.00
C LYS A 25 -5.85 1.25 -6.02
N THR A 26 -6.50 0.30 -6.70
CA THR A 26 -5.86 -0.57 -7.71
C THR A 26 -6.64 -0.55 -9.02
N ASN A 27 -5.94 -0.78 -10.12
CA ASN A 27 -6.54 -0.89 -11.45
C ASN A 27 -6.90 -2.35 -11.74
N GLY A 28 -8.18 -2.70 -11.59
CA GLY A 28 -8.68 -4.06 -11.79
C GLY A 28 -8.98 -4.43 -13.25
N GLY A 29 -8.51 -3.64 -14.22
CA GLY A 29 -8.70 -3.86 -15.67
C GLY A 29 -8.94 -2.57 -16.46
N ARG A 30 -9.37 -2.69 -17.73
CA ARG A 30 -9.42 -1.58 -18.72
C ARG A 30 -10.28 -0.36 -18.35
N LYS A 31 -11.21 -0.45 -17.39
CA LYS A 31 -12.03 0.69 -16.92
C LYS A 31 -12.46 0.59 -15.45
N LYS A 32 -11.83 -0.29 -14.66
CA LYS A 32 -12.30 -0.57 -13.29
C LYS A 32 -11.24 -0.21 -12.27
N THR A 33 -11.47 0.89 -11.56
CA THR A 33 -10.74 1.22 -10.34
C THR A 33 -11.40 0.54 -9.16
N ILE A 34 -10.62 -0.20 -8.38
CA ILE A 34 -11.07 -0.87 -7.16
C ILE A 34 -10.48 -0.09 -5.98
N ILE A 35 -11.34 0.40 -5.11
CA ILE A 35 -10.95 1.04 -3.86
C ILE A 35 -11.31 0.09 -2.71
N ARG A 36 -10.35 -0.15 -1.83
CA ARG A 36 -10.54 -0.92 -0.59
C ARG A 36 -9.89 -0.21 0.57
N GLU A 37 -10.42 -0.42 1.77
CA GLU A 37 -9.87 0.11 3.01
C GLU A 37 -9.45 -1.03 3.93
N GLY A 38 -8.57 -0.72 4.87
CA GLY A 38 -8.03 -1.71 5.79
C GLY A 38 -7.00 -1.14 6.75
N LEU A 39 -6.30 -2.05 7.42
CA LEU A 39 -5.22 -1.77 8.36
C LEU A 39 -3.89 -2.23 7.76
N LEU A 40 -2.87 -1.36 7.73
CA LEU A 40 -1.51 -1.78 7.43
C LEU A 40 -0.97 -2.62 8.58
N GLU A 41 -0.96 -3.95 8.43
CA GLU A 41 -0.69 -4.89 9.53
C GLU A 41 0.81 -5.05 9.76
N LYS A 42 1.58 -5.30 8.69
CA LYS A 42 3.01 -5.59 8.76
C LYS A 42 3.74 -5.17 7.50
N THR A 43 5.04 -4.91 7.63
CA THR A 43 5.99 -4.75 6.54
C THR A 43 7.08 -5.82 6.63
N TYR A 44 7.57 -6.25 5.46
CA TYR A 44 8.63 -7.24 5.29
C TYR A 44 9.66 -6.72 4.29
N PRO A 45 10.84 -7.35 4.12
CA PRO A 45 11.87 -6.85 3.22
C PRO A 45 11.41 -6.55 1.78
N SER A 46 10.43 -7.29 1.25
CA SER A 46 9.98 -7.15 -0.14
C SER A 46 8.49 -6.83 -0.31
N ILE A 47 7.69 -6.97 0.75
CA ILE A 47 6.22 -6.82 0.69
C ILE A 47 5.69 -6.17 1.96
N PHE A 48 4.45 -5.69 1.89
CA PHE A 48 3.66 -5.26 3.04
C PHE A 48 2.29 -5.95 3.03
N ILE A 49 1.69 -6.08 4.20
CA ILE A 49 0.41 -6.77 4.42
C ILE A 49 -0.64 -5.77 4.88
N VAL A 50 -1.79 -5.77 4.20
CA VAL A 50 -2.97 -5.01 4.61
C VAL A 50 -4.09 -5.98 4.95
N VAL A 51 -4.69 -5.82 6.12
CA VAL A 51 -5.94 -6.48 6.52
C VAL A 51 -7.08 -5.63 5.99
N LEU A 52 -7.83 -6.14 5.02
CA LEU A 52 -8.95 -5.43 4.40
C LEU A 52 -10.21 -5.49 5.25
N ASP A 53 -10.97 -4.41 5.21
CA ASP A 53 -12.32 -4.39 5.76
C ASP A 53 -13.28 -5.20 4.90
N GLY A 54 -14.24 -5.84 5.56
CA GLY A 54 -15.30 -6.60 4.91
C GLY A 54 -16.23 -7.24 5.93
N GLN A 55 -17.42 -7.64 5.46
CA GLN A 55 -18.32 -8.45 6.27
C GLN A 55 -17.90 -9.92 6.16
N GLY A 56 -17.42 -10.50 7.26
CA GLY A 56 -17.03 -11.91 7.35
C GLY A 56 -15.57 -12.12 7.73
N ALA A 57 -14.91 -13.09 7.09
CA ALA A 57 -13.54 -13.49 7.45
C ALA A 57 -12.52 -12.38 7.16
N THR A 58 -11.55 -12.22 8.07
CA THR A 58 -10.42 -11.31 7.92
C THR A 58 -9.64 -11.63 6.65
N ARG A 59 -9.68 -10.73 5.66
CA ARG A 59 -8.95 -10.91 4.38
C ARG A 59 -7.64 -10.13 4.42
N ARG A 60 -6.52 -10.84 4.32
CA ARG A 60 -5.19 -10.24 4.15
C ARG A 60 -4.83 -10.17 2.67
N VAL A 61 -4.24 -9.06 2.26
CA VAL A 61 -3.61 -8.90 0.95
C VAL A 61 -2.17 -8.45 1.13
N SER A 62 -1.31 -8.90 0.24
CA SER A 62 0.10 -8.53 0.19
C SER A 62 0.40 -7.80 -1.11
N TYR A 63 1.18 -6.73 -1.02
CA TYR A 63 1.71 -6.01 -2.18
C TYR A 63 3.21 -5.76 -1.98
N SER A 64 3.93 -5.61 -3.09
CA SER A 64 5.33 -5.23 -3.09
C SER A 64 5.50 -3.71 -3.08
N TYR A 65 6.68 -3.24 -2.66
CA TYR A 65 7.02 -1.81 -2.77
C TYR A 65 7.08 -1.34 -4.23
N SER A 66 7.41 -2.26 -5.15
CA SER A 66 7.38 -2.00 -6.57
C SER A 66 5.97 -1.71 -7.07
N ASP A 67 4.93 -2.32 -6.49
CA ASP A 67 3.54 -2.06 -6.90
C ASP A 67 3.11 -0.61 -6.61
N ILE A 68 3.67 0.00 -5.56
CA ILE A 68 3.50 1.44 -5.29
C ILE A 68 4.35 2.26 -6.27
N LEU A 69 5.60 1.86 -6.48
CA LEU A 69 6.51 2.57 -7.40
C LEU A 69 5.98 2.61 -8.84
N THR A 70 5.27 1.57 -9.28
CA THR A 70 4.73 1.44 -10.64
C THR A 70 3.24 1.78 -10.73
N ASP A 71 2.69 2.49 -9.73
CA ASP A 71 1.28 2.92 -9.65
C ASP A 71 0.26 1.78 -9.86
N THR A 72 0.68 0.54 -9.64
CA THR A 72 -0.20 -0.63 -9.68
C THR A 72 -1.13 -0.63 -8.46
N VAL A 73 -0.62 -0.08 -7.36
CA VAL A 73 -1.32 0.17 -6.11
C VAL A 73 -1.02 1.58 -5.63
N GLU A 74 -2.04 2.43 -5.54
CA GLU A 74 -1.94 3.67 -4.78
C GLU A 74 -2.34 3.39 -3.32
N LEU A 75 -1.45 3.71 -2.37
CA LEU A 75 -1.72 3.59 -0.93
C LEU A 75 -1.81 4.97 -0.29
N THR A 76 -2.92 5.21 0.43
CA THR A 76 -3.13 6.45 1.20
C THR A 76 -3.36 6.09 2.67
N VAL A 77 -2.57 6.67 3.57
CA VAL A 77 -2.82 6.64 5.01
C VAL A 77 -3.98 7.58 5.32
N MET A 78 -5.02 7.06 5.97
CA MET A 78 -6.25 7.82 6.22
C MET A 78 -6.03 8.90 7.27
N ASP A 79 -5.14 8.66 8.23
CA ASP A 79 -4.70 9.68 9.17
C ASP A 79 -3.88 10.75 8.44
N GLY A 80 -4.39 11.98 8.41
CA GLY A 80 -3.80 13.09 7.65
C GLY A 80 -3.89 12.98 6.12
N ASN A 81 -4.62 11.99 5.57
CA ASN A 81 -4.82 11.77 4.13
C ASN A 81 -3.50 11.77 3.31
N LYS A 82 -2.47 11.11 3.84
CA LYS A 82 -1.12 11.11 3.28
C LYS A 82 -0.93 9.98 2.27
N LYS A 83 -0.58 10.31 1.03
CA LYS A 83 -0.21 9.30 0.02
C LYS A 83 1.21 8.81 0.24
N ILE A 84 1.44 7.51 0.07
CA ILE A 84 2.77 6.93 0.04
C ILE A 84 3.29 6.98 -1.39
N HIS A 85 4.42 7.64 -1.59
CA HIS A 85 5.09 7.76 -2.88
C HIS A 85 6.60 7.97 -2.68
N CYS A 86 7.41 7.68 -3.71
CA CYS A 86 8.80 8.11 -3.72
C CYS A 86 8.86 9.63 -3.87
N VAL A 87 9.71 10.31 -3.10
CA VAL A 87 9.99 11.73 -3.32
C VAL A 87 11.04 11.78 -4.42
N GLN A 88 10.69 12.33 -5.58
CA GLN A 88 11.64 12.51 -6.69
C GLN A 88 12.50 13.74 -6.46
#